data_AF-A0A529VS66-F1
#
_entry.id   AF-A0A529VS66-F1
#
_cell.length_a   1.000
_cell.length_b   1.000
_cell.length_c   1.000
_cell.angle_alpha   90.00
_cell.angle_beta   90.00
_cell.angle_gamma   90.00
#
_symmetry.space_group_name_H-M   'P 1'
#
loop_
_entity.id
_entity.type
_entity.pdbx_description
1 polymer ?
#
loop_
_entity_poly.entity_id
_entity_poly.type
_entity_poly.pdbx_seq_one_letter_code
_entity_poly.pdbx_strand_id
1 'polypeptide(L)'
;EMPAVETASKLDLSSLTKQLEATGRQIRSKEAAAQIRDALKQQVSGDVPGAIASFGYAISLDPDNAEAYYDRAVAAASQGDNSLAASDCRRAVELDPKRADACAALMAGRQTVAAATTQDQAAQDRAAGAFDQY
;
A
#
# COMPACT_ATOMS: atom_id res chain seq x y z
N GLU A 1 1.53 -2.47 67.61
CA GLU A 1 2.38 -2.93 66.49
C GLU A 1 1.52 -2.97 65.23
N MET A 2 1.95 -2.33 64.14
CA MET A 2 1.24 -2.35 62.86
C MET A 2 2.24 -2.79 61.77
N PRO A 3 2.09 -3.99 61.18
CA PRO A 3 2.77 -4.33 59.95
C PRO A 3 1.73 -4.37 58.82
N ALA A 4 1.61 -3.30 58.03
CA ALA A 4 0.72 -3.31 56.86
C ALA A 4 1.12 -2.31 55.76
N VAL A 5 2.42 -2.07 55.55
CA VAL A 5 2.89 -1.25 54.40
C VAL A 5 3.79 -2.05 53.45
N GLU A 6 3.97 -3.35 53.67
CA GLU A 6 4.82 -4.19 52.82
C GLU A 6 4.02 -5.08 51.85
N THR A 7 2.96 -4.54 51.24
CA THR A 7 2.25 -5.22 50.13
C THR A 7 2.11 -4.37 48.88
N ALA A 8 2.63 -3.14 48.87
CA ALA A 8 2.76 -2.32 47.65
C ALA A 8 4.09 -2.58 46.91
N SER A 9 4.85 -3.59 47.32
CA SER A 9 6.09 -4.00 46.66
C SER A 9 5.79 -4.65 45.31
N LYS A 10 6.13 -3.90 44.26
CA LYS A 10 6.41 -4.37 42.89
C LYS A 10 5.19 -4.61 42.01
N LEU A 11 4.41 -3.56 41.73
CA LEU A 11 4.03 -3.38 40.34
C LEU A 11 5.37 -3.22 39.58
N ASP A 12 5.84 -4.30 38.96
CA ASP A 12 7.08 -4.27 38.19
C ASP A 12 6.91 -3.24 37.08
N LEU A 13 7.56 -2.08 37.22
CA LEU A 13 7.52 -0.99 36.25
C LEU A 13 7.84 -1.51 34.84
N SER A 14 8.71 -2.53 34.72
CA SER A 14 9.03 -3.16 33.44
C SER A 14 7.85 -3.91 32.82
N SER A 15 7.02 -4.58 33.65
CA SER A 15 5.79 -5.23 33.20
C SER A 15 4.75 -4.21 32.74
N LEU A 16 4.60 -3.10 33.47
CA LEU A 16 3.69 -2.02 33.09
C LEU A 16 4.12 -1.34 31.78
N THR A 17 5.41 -1.07 31.60
CA THR A 17 5.95 -0.51 30.36
C THR A 17 5.70 -1.44 29.17
N LYS A 18 5.97 -2.75 29.30
CA LYS A 18 5.69 -3.73 28.25
C LYS A 18 4.20 -3.77 27.90
N GLN A 19 3.33 -3.71 28.89
CA GLN A 19 1.88 -3.71 28.68
C GLN A 19 1.41 -2.44 27.98
N LEU A 20 1.97 -1.27 28.32
CA LEU A 20 1.68 0.00 27.65
C LEU A 20 2.15 -0.01 26.19
N GLU A 21 3.36 -0.51 25.92
CA GLU A 21 3.89 -0.68 24.57
C GLU A 21 3.05 -1.66 23.73
N ALA A 22 2.65 -2.79 24.32
CA ALA A 22 1.78 -3.76 23.67
C ALA A 22 0.41 -3.14 23.35
N THR A 23 -0.16 -2.39 24.28
CA THR A 23 -1.44 -1.69 24.08
C THR A 23 -1.31 -0.63 23.00
N GLY A 24 -0.24 0.16 23.01
CA GLY A 24 0.04 1.16 21.98
C GLY A 24 0.21 0.54 20.60
N ARG A 25 0.90 -0.60 20.49
CA ARG A 25 0.98 -1.38 19.24
C ARG A 25 -0.38 -1.88 18.77
N GLN A 26 -1.21 -2.40 19.69
CA GLN A 26 -2.56 -2.85 19.35
C GLN A 26 -3.46 -1.71 18.86
N ILE A 27 -3.38 -0.53 19.48
CA ILE A 27 -4.16 0.65 19.05
C ILE A 27 -3.74 1.05 17.63
N ARG A 28 -2.42 1.19 17.38
CA ARG A 28 -1.91 1.54 16.04
C ARG A 28 -2.28 0.51 14.98
N SER A 29 -2.21 -0.78 15.30
CA SER A 29 -2.60 -1.87 14.39
C SER A 29 -4.11 -1.83 14.06
N LYS A 30 -4.97 -1.58 15.05
CA LYS A 30 -6.42 -1.43 14.81
C LYS A 30 -6.73 -0.21 13.96
N GLU A 31 -6.02 0.89 14.17
CA GLU A 31 -6.15 2.10 13.38
C GLU A 31 -5.67 1.87 11.93
N ALA A 32 -4.53 1.21 11.74
CA ALA A 32 -4.04 0.82 10.42
C ALA A 32 -5.10 -0.03 9.67
N ALA A 33 -5.71 -1.01 10.34
CA ALA A 33 -6.78 -1.82 9.76
C ALA A 33 -8.06 -1.02 9.46
N ALA A 34 -8.33 0.08 10.16
CA ALA A 34 -9.41 0.99 9.80
C ALA A 34 -9.10 1.76 8.52
N GLN A 35 -7.88 2.28 8.41
CA GLN A 35 -7.42 3.01 7.24
C GLN A 35 -7.38 2.14 5.98
N ILE A 36 -6.97 0.87 6.10
CA ILE A 36 -7.05 -0.10 4.98
C ILE A 36 -8.49 -0.28 4.52
N ARG A 37 -9.45 -0.44 5.44
CA ARG A 37 -10.86 -0.60 5.08
C ARG A 37 -11.42 0.64 4.39
N ASP A 38 -11.02 1.83 4.81
CA ASP A 38 -11.47 3.08 4.19
C ASP A 38 -10.82 3.29 2.81
N ALA A 39 -9.53 2.94 2.68
CA ALA A 39 -8.82 2.93 1.40
C ALA A 39 -9.51 2.03 0.36
N LEU A 40 -9.89 0.81 0.75
CA LEU A 40 -10.59 -0.13 -0.12
C LEU A 40 -11.96 0.41 -0.58
N LYS A 41 -12.71 1.08 0.32
CA LYS A 41 -13.97 1.73 -0.06
C LYS A 41 -13.75 2.83 -1.08
N GLN A 42 -12.76 3.69 -0.84
CA GLN A 42 -12.39 4.79 -1.74
C GLN A 42 -12.01 4.27 -3.12
N GLN A 43 -11.22 3.20 -3.17
CA GLN A 43 -10.83 2.53 -4.41
C GLN A 43 -12.04 1.99 -5.17
N VAL A 44 -13.00 1.34 -4.48
CA VAL A 44 -14.24 0.85 -5.10
C VAL A 44 -15.13 2.00 -5.59
N SER A 45 -15.16 3.14 -4.90
CA SER A 45 -15.89 4.32 -5.35
C SER A 45 -15.17 5.13 -6.44
N GLY A 46 -13.95 4.74 -6.83
CA GLY A 46 -13.14 5.44 -7.83
C GLY A 46 -12.32 6.63 -7.30
N ASP A 47 -12.33 6.89 -5.99
CA ASP A 47 -11.45 7.87 -5.34
C ASP A 47 -10.06 7.25 -5.10
N VAL A 48 -9.33 7.05 -6.20
CA VAL A 48 -7.99 6.48 -6.17
C VAL A 48 -7.00 7.36 -5.36
N PRO A 49 -7.00 8.70 -5.46
CA PRO A 49 -6.14 9.54 -4.63
C PRO A 49 -6.43 9.39 -3.13
N GLY A 50 -7.71 9.34 -2.74
CA GLY A 50 -8.10 9.08 -1.36
C GLY A 50 -7.60 7.72 -0.87
N ALA A 51 -7.76 6.68 -1.70
CA ALA A 51 -7.28 5.34 -1.36
C ALA A 51 -5.76 5.31 -1.11
N ILE A 52 -4.97 5.94 -1.97
CA ILE A 52 -3.50 6.02 -1.82
C ILE A 52 -3.13 6.72 -0.50
N ALA A 53 -3.81 7.81 -0.15
CA ALA A 53 -3.57 8.53 1.09
C ALA A 53 -3.90 7.67 2.32
N SER A 54 -5.06 6.99 2.32
CA SER A 54 -5.49 6.12 3.41
C SER A 54 -4.57 4.91 3.58
N PHE A 55 -4.15 4.25 2.48
CA PHE A 55 -3.13 3.20 2.55
C PHE A 55 -1.79 3.73 3.07
N GLY A 56 -1.39 4.94 2.66
CA GLY A 56 -0.17 5.57 3.17
C GLY A 56 -0.21 5.83 4.68
N TYR A 57 -1.37 6.22 5.21
CA TYR A 57 -1.55 6.38 6.64
C TYR A 57 -1.58 5.03 7.37
N ALA A 58 -2.18 3.99 6.79
CA ALA A 58 -2.09 2.63 7.34
C ALA A 58 -0.63 2.14 7.45
N ILE A 59 0.17 2.39 6.41
CA ILE A 59 1.60 2.03 6.36
C ILE A 59 2.41 2.78 7.43
N SER A 60 2.10 4.05 7.71
CA SER A 60 2.84 4.79 8.75
C SER A 60 2.55 4.27 10.16
N LEU A 61 1.38 3.67 10.36
CA LEU A 61 0.97 3.03 11.62
C LEU A 61 1.52 1.60 11.75
N ASP A 62 1.61 0.88 10.63
CA ASP A 62 2.11 -0.50 10.55
C ASP A 62 3.06 -0.67 9.33
N PRO A 63 4.36 -0.33 9.49
CA PRO A 63 5.32 -0.32 8.38
C PRO A 63 5.76 -1.70 7.90
N ASP A 64 5.35 -2.77 8.58
CA ASP A 64 5.64 -4.17 8.23
C ASP A 64 4.44 -4.85 7.55
N ASN A 65 3.38 -4.11 7.26
CA ASN A 65 2.20 -4.62 6.60
C ASN A 65 2.40 -4.73 5.08
N ALA A 66 2.84 -5.91 4.62
CA ALA A 66 3.06 -6.20 3.20
C ALA A 66 1.81 -5.97 2.33
N GLU A 67 0.61 -6.23 2.87
CA GLU A 67 -0.65 -6.07 2.16
C GLU A 67 -0.96 -4.61 1.86
N ALA A 68 -0.77 -3.72 2.85
CA ALA A 68 -0.99 -2.30 2.68
C ALA A 68 -0.08 -1.67 1.60
N TYR A 69 1.18 -2.11 1.51
CA TYR A 69 2.07 -1.70 0.41
C TYR A 69 1.57 -2.21 -0.94
N TYR A 70 1.21 -3.48 -1.04
CA TYR A 70 0.72 -4.05 -2.29
C TYR A 70 -0.57 -3.36 -2.77
N ASP A 71 -1.54 -3.13 -1.89
CA ASP A 71 -2.80 -2.49 -2.26
C ASP A 71 -2.61 -1.03 -2.68
N ARG A 72 -1.70 -0.31 -2.00
CA ARG A 72 -1.28 1.04 -2.45
C ARG A 72 -0.61 0.99 -3.82
N ALA A 73 0.20 -0.03 -4.10
CA ALA A 73 0.82 -0.22 -5.40
C ALA A 73 -0.22 -0.45 -6.50
N VAL A 74 -1.27 -1.23 -6.23
CA VAL A 74 -2.38 -1.46 -7.17
C VAL A 74 -3.13 -0.15 -7.43
N ALA A 75 -3.44 0.61 -6.38
CA ALA A 75 -4.10 1.91 -6.51
C ALA A 75 -3.23 2.89 -7.32
N ALA A 76 -1.94 3.02 -7.01
CA ALA A 76 -0.99 3.86 -7.72
C ALA A 76 -0.85 3.46 -9.20
N ALA A 77 -0.78 2.17 -9.49
CA ALA A 77 -0.73 1.65 -10.85
C ALA A 77 -1.99 2.03 -11.65
N SER A 78 -3.18 1.97 -11.01
CA SER A 78 -4.45 2.36 -11.63
C SER A 78 -4.53 3.86 -11.95
N GLN A 79 -3.88 4.71 -11.15
CA GLN A 79 -3.76 6.15 -11.40
C GLN A 79 -2.66 6.51 -12.41
N GLY A 80 -1.82 5.53 -12.77
CA GLY A 80 -0.72 5.72 -13.70
C GLY A 80 0.63 5.98 -13.03
N ASP A 81 0.70 6.11 -11.70
CA ASP A 81 1.94 6.32 -10.95
C ASP A 81 2.74 5.01 -10.82
N ASN A 82 3.50 4.70 -11.88
CA ASN A 82 4.37 3.54 -11.96
C ASN A 82 5.49 3.55 -10.91
N SER A 83 5.98 4.75 -10.55
CA SER A 83 7.12 4.90 -9.67
C SER A 83 6.75 4.50 -8.26
N LEU A 84 5.61 5.01 -7.77
CA LEU A 84 5.08 4.62 -6.47
C LEU A 84 4.70 3.14 -6.46
N ALA A 85 4.01 2.65 -7.50
CA ALA A 85 3.65 1.25 -7.61
C ALA A 85 4.86 0.31 -7.53
N ALA A 86 5.93 0.59 -8.29
CA ALA A 86 7.14 -0.22 -8.29
C ALA A 86 7.86 -0.22 -6.93
N SER A 87 7.94 0.95 -6.29
CA SER A 87 8.55 1.10 -4.97
C SER A 87 7.79 0.31 -3.90
N ASP A 88 6.47 0.44 -3.88
CA ASP A 88 5.62 -0.24 -2.91
C ASP A 88 5.58 -1.75 -3.15
N CYS A 89 5.56 -2.19 -4.41
CA CYS A 89 5.64 -3.61 -4.72
C CYS A 89 6.98 -4.22 -4.27
N ARG A 90 8.10 -3.51 -4.43
CA ARG A 90 9.39 -3.96 -3.90
C ARG A 90 9.31 -4.16 -2.39
N ARG A 91 8.75 -3.18 -1.67
CA ARG A 91 8.61 -3.25 -0.22
C ARG A 91 7.67 -4.38 0.22
N ALA A 92 6.56 -4.58 -0.49
CA ALA A 92 5.63 -5.68 -0.24
C ALA A 92 6.32 -7.06 -0.39
N VAL A 93 7.18 -7.22 -1.40
CA VAL A 93 7.93 -8.46 -1.65
C VAL A 93 9.05 -8.67 -0.62
N GLU A 94 9.71 -7.60 -0.18
CA GLU A 94 10.70 -7.67 0.92
C GLU A 94 10.06 -8.19 2.23
N LEU A 95 8.82 -7.78 2.51
CA LEU A 95 8.07 -8.17 3.70
C LEU A 95 7.40 -9.55 3.57
N ASP A 96 6.81 -9.82 2.41
CA ASP A 96 6.19 -11.10 2.06
C ASP A 96 6.59 -11.54 0.65
N PRO A 97 7.58 -12.42 0.52
CA PRO A 97 8.05 -12.93 -0.77
C PRO A 97 6.96 -13.58 -1.64
N LYS A 98 5.83 -14.01 -1.06
CA LYS A 98 4.70 -14.59 -1.81
C LYS A 98 4.02 -13.57 -2.73
N ARG A 99 4.24 -12.26 -2.50
CA ARG A 99 3.73 -11.18 -3.34
C ARG A 99 4.53 -11.01 -4.64
N ALA A 100 5.65 -11.71 -4.82
CA ALA A 100 6.53 -11.54 -5.98
C ALA A 100 5.80 -11.71 -7.32
N ASP A 101 5.03 -12.78 -7.47
CA ASP A 101 4.30 -13.07 -8.71
C ASP A 101 3.21 -12.01 -8.98
N ALA A 102 2.47 -11.62 -7.93
CA ALA A 102 1.42 -10.61 -8.04
C ALA A 102 1.99 -9.23 -8.40
N CYS A 103 3.12 -8.85 -7.81
CA CYS A 103 3.82 -7.62 -8.14
C CYS A 103 4.44 -7.64 -9.54
N ALA A 104 4.99 -8.77 -9.97
CA ALA A 104 5.47 -8.93 -11.33
C ALA A 104 4.33 -8.76 -12.35
N ALA A 105 3.16 -9.38 -12.08
CA ALA A 105 1.97 -9.25 -12.92
C ALA A 105 1.46 -7.79 -12.98
N LEU A 106 1.43 -7.08 -11.85
CA LEU A 106 1.02 -5.68 -11.77
C LEU A 106 1.91 -4.78 -12.65
N MET A 107 3.23 -5.00 -12.61
CA MET A 107 4.19 -4.23 -13.40
C MET A 107 4.18 -4.63 -14.89
N ALA A 108 3.93 -5.90 -15.21
CA ALA A 108 3.87 -6.42 -16.57
C ALA A 108 2.59 -6.03 -17.32
N GLY A 109 1.44 -6.01 -16.63
CA GLY A 109 0.13 -5.65 -17.20
C GLY A 109 0.06 -4.24 -17.78
N ARG A 110 1.04 -3.37 -17.50
CA ARG A 110 1.17 -2.03 -18.08
C ARG A 110 2.03 -1.93 -19.33
N GLN A 111 2.95 -2.88 -19.56
CA GLN A 111 3.75 -2.88 -20.79
C GLN A 111 2.90 -3.23 -22.02
N THR A 112 1.87 -4.06 -21.83
CA THR A 112 1.01 -4.53 -22.92
C THR A 112 0.07 -3.45 -23.45
N VAL A 113 -0.46 -2.57 -22.60
CA VAL A 113 -1.30 -1.43 -23.04
C VAL A 113 -0.50 -0.33 -23.74
N ALA A 114 0.74 -0.05 -23.30
CA ALA A 114 1.59 0.95 -23.95
C ALA A 114 2.14 0.47 -25.31
N ALA A 115 2.41 -0.83 -25.47
CA ALA A 115 2.81 -1.42 -26.76
C ALA A 115 1.64 -1.54 -27.74
N ALA A 116 0.41 -1.78 -27.25
CA ALA A 116 -0.78 -1.84 -28.09
C ALA A 116 -1.17 -0.47 -28.67
N THR A 117 -0.99 0.63 -27.92
CA THR A 117 -1.29 1.98 -28.42
C THR A 117 -0.27 2.50 -29.44
N THR A 118 0.98 2.03 -29.40
CA THR A 118 2.01 2.45 -30.36
C THR A 118 1.86 1.79 -31.73
N GLN A 119 1.34 0.56 -31.81
CA GLN A 119 1.03 -0.07 -33.09
C GLN A 119 -0.16 0.59 -33.81
N ASP A 120 -1.14 1.09 -33.06
CA ASP A 120 -2.33 1.73 -33.63
C ASP A 120 -2.04 3.15 -34.16
N GLN A 121 -1.23 3.94 -33.44
CA GLN A 121 -0.81 5.28 -33.90
C GLN A 121 0.09 5.25 -35.14
N ALA A 122 1.02 4.28 -35.23
CA ALA A 122 1.91 4.15 -36.39
C ALA A 122 1.20 3.67 -37.67
N ALA A 123 0.02 3.05 -37.54
CA ALA A 123 -0.83 2.69 -38.68
C ALA A 123 -1.66 3.89 -39.17
N GLN A 124 -2.13 4.74 -38.24
CA GLN A 124 -2.91 5.95 -38.55
C GLN A 124 -2.06 7.02 -39.26
N ASP A 125 -0.82 7.25 -38.84
CA ASP A 125 0.06 8.24 -39.48
C ASP A 125 0.48 7.85 -40.91
N ARG A 126 0.52 6.54 -41.23
CA ARG A 126 0.78 6.08 -42.61
C ARG A 126 -0.41 6.30 -43.55
N ALA A 127 -1.63 6.40 -43.03
CA ALA A 127 -2.81 6.67 -43.85
C ALA A 127 -2.98 8.16 -44.18
N ALA A 128 -2.46 9.06 -43.32
CA ALA A 128 -2.56 10.50 -43.51
C ALA A 128 -1.55 11.07 -44.54
N GLY A 129 -0.43 10.38 -44.79
CA GLY A 129 0.60 10.83 -45.73
C GLY A 129 0.34 10.54 -47.22
N ALA A 130 -0.78 9.89 -47.56
CA ALA A 130 -1.05 9.43 -48.94
C ALA A 130 -2.04 10.30 -49.73
N PHE A 131 -2.56 11.40 -49.17
CA PHE A 131 -3.63 12.19 -49.78
C PHE A 131 -3.19 13.50 -50.45
N ASP A 132 -1.89 13.81 -50.53
CA ASP A 132 -1.40 15.13 -50.99
C ASP A 132 -0.56 15.07 -52.28
N GLN A 133 -0.86 14.11 -53.16
CA GLN A 133 -0.22 14.04 -54.49
C GLN A 133 -1.24 13.70 -55.58
N TYR A 134 -2.19 14.61 -55.87
CA TYR A 134 -2.86 14.72 -57.17
C TYR A 134 -3.37 16.13 -57.42
#